data_AF-A0A661IZN3-F1
#
_entry.id   AF-A0A661IZN3-F1
#
_cell.length_a   1.000
_cell.length_b   1.000
_cell.length_c   1.000
_cell.angle_alpha   90.00
_cell.angle_beta   90.00
_cell.angle_gamma   90.00
#
_symmetry.space_group_name_H-M   'P 1'
#
loop_
_entity.id
_entity.type
_entity.pdbx_description
1 polymer ?
#
loop_
_entity_poly.entity_id
_entity_poly.type
_entity_poly.pdbx_seq_one_letter_code
_entity_poly.pdbx_strand_id
1 'polypeptide(L)'
;VFGLGLILEEQIGNLSLYLNANCHFIDPSRVFPVDRYYLFSGTLAAEYGFREDLSLLLQVNGNSSPFSTGMDLLDGGAAEIIWGLKWKVWKKAILTFGVTEELVGETSADVTLTTGIRFNF
;
A
#
# COMPACT_ATOMS: atom_id res chain seq x y z
N VAL A 1 8.98 -6.59 -19.31
CA VAL A 1 8.74 -5.61 -18.24
C VAL A 1 10.02 -5.48 -17.43
N PHE A 2 10.50 -4.27 -17.23
CA PHE A 2 11.63 -3.93 -16.33
C PHE A 2 11.11 -2.89 -15.33
N GLY A 3 11.73 -2.72 -14.17
CA GLY A 3 11.28 -1.74 -13.20
C GLY A 3 12.39 -1.20 -12.32
N LEU A 4 12.18 -0.01 -11.79
CA LEU A 4 13.04 0.65 -10.82
C LEU A 4 12.21 0.98 -9.58
N GLY A 5 12.79 0.82 -8.40
CA GLY A 5 12.14 1.10 -7.14
C GLY A 5 13.06 1.88 -6.21
N LEU A 6 12.47 2.75 -5.40
CA LEU A 6 13.12 3.45 -4.30
C LEU A 6 12.40 3.10 -3.01
N ILE A 7 13.17 2.75 -1.99
CA ILE A 7 12.67 2.49 -0.64
C ILE A 7 13.45 3.39 0.32
N LEU A 8 12.71 4.04 1.21
CA LEU A 8 13.23 4.82 2.32
C LEU A 8 12.55 4.35 3.60
N GLU A 9 13.33 4.09 4.63
CA GLU A 9 12.85 3.77 5.96
C GLU A 9 13.62 4.63 6.96
N GLU A 10 12.90 5.27 7.89
CA GLU A 10 13.50 6.15 8.90
C GLU A 10 12.77 5.97 10.24
N GLN A 11 13.54 5.87 11.33
CA GLN A 11 13.02 5.78 12.69
C GLN A 11 13.32 7.06 13.46
N ILE A 12 12.28 7.78 13.88
CA ILE A 12 12.37 9.01 14.67
C ILE A 12 11.68 8.77 16.03
N GLY A 13 12.44 8.28 17.00
CA GLY A 13 11.91 7.92 18.32
C GLY A 13 10.90 6.77 18.20
N ASN A 14 9.65 7.03 18.59
CA ASN A 14 8.56 6.03 18.50
C ASN A 14 7.85 6.04 17.13
N LEU A 15 8.26 6.89 16.20
CA LEU A 15 7.69 6.98 14.86
C LEU A 15 8.59 6.26 13.86
N SER A 16 8.01 5.33 13.11
CA SER A 16 8.65 4.64 11.98
C SER A 16 8.00 5.16 10.70
N LEU A 17 8.79 5.64 9.77
CA LEU A 17 8.33 6.13 8.47
C LEU A 17 8.86 5.20 7.39
N TYR A 18 8.00 4.87 6.44
CA TYR A 18 8.31 4.02 5.30
C TYR A 18 7.77 4.66 4.03
N LEU A 19 8.62 4.78 3.02
CA LEU A 19 8.24 5.21 1.68
C LEU A 19 8.76 4.19 0.68
N ASN A 20 7.88 3.78 -0.23
CA ASN A 20 8.20 2.95 -1.37
C ASN A 20 7.61 3.61 -2.62
N ALA A 21 8.40 3.73 -3.67
CA ALA A 21 7.93 4.19 -4.97
C ALA A 21 8.56 3.32 -6.06
N ASN A 22 7.74 2.80 -6.96
CA ASN A 22 8.15 1.95 -8.08
C ASN A 22 7.69 2.57 -9.40
N CYS A 23 8.51 2.36 -10.43
CA CYS A 23 8.19 2.61 -11.82
C CYS A 23 8.44 1.33 -12.62
N HIS A 24 7.42 0.85 -13.32
CA HIS A 24 7.48 -0.30 -14.20
C HIS A 24 7.41 0.14 -15.66
N PHE A 25 8.38 -0.30 -16.45
CA PHE A 25 8.44 -0.10 -17.90
C PHE A 25 7.79 -1.29 -18.59
N ILE A 26 6.72 -1.01 -19.32
CA ILE A 26 5.91 -2.01 -20.04
C ILE A 26 6.16 -1.86 -21.53
N ASP A 27 6.22 -3.01 -22.21
CA ASP A 27 6.18 -3.10 -23.66
C ASP A 27 4.72 -3.35 -24.05
N PRO A 28 3.98 -2.34 -24.57
CA PRO A 28 2.57 -2.46 -24.92
C PRO A 28 2.27 -3.59 -25.90
N SER A 29 3.24 -3.91 -26.77
CA SER A 29 3.10 -4.98 -27.77
C SER A 29 2.98 -6.38 -27.16
N ARG A 30 3.33 -6.54 -25.87
CA ARG A 30 3.34 -7.83 -25.16
C ARG A 30 2.22 -7.97 -24.13
N VAL A 31 1.48 -6.90 -23.84
CA VAL A 31 0.47 -6.87 -22.78
C VAL A 31 -0.78 -6.18 -23.30
N PHE A 32 -1.74 -6.95 -23.80
CA PHE A 32 -3.06 -6.44 -24.19
C PHE A 32 -3.95 -6.27 -22.95
N PRO A 33 -4.74 -5.18 -22.79
CA PRO A 33 -4.87 -3.97 -23.60
C PRO A 33 -4.14 -2.76 -22.96
N VAL A 34 -2.86 -2.91 -22.60
CA VAL A 34 -2.07 -1.85 -21.95
C VAL A 34 -1.41 -0.98 -23.01
N ASP A 35 -1.89 0.25 -23.21
CA ASP A 35 -1.28 1.23 -24.14
C ASP A 35 -0.36 2.23 -23.41
N ARG A 36 0.08 1.88 -22.18
CA ARG A 36 0.99 2.72 -21.38
C ARG A 36 2.36 2.08 -21.26
N TYR A 37 3.40 2.90 -21.50
CA TYR A 37 4.80 2.49 -21.40
C TYR A 37 5.32 2.48 -19.95
N TYR A 38 4.65 3.17 -19.03
CA TYR A 38 5.09 3.32 -17.64
C TYR A 38 3.91 3.15 -16.68
N LEU A 39 4.11 2.37 -15.61
CA LEU A 39 3.23 2.33 -14.45
C LEU A 39 3.96 2.75 -13.20
N PHE A 40 3.29 3.50 -12.35
CA PHE A 40 3.79 3.91 -11.06
C PHE A 40 2.99 3.24 -9.96
N SER A 41 3.67 2.80 -8.91
CA SER A 41 3.03 2.39 -7.67
C SER A 41 3.84 2.92 -6.49
N GLY A 42 3.19 3.11 -5.36
CA GLY A 42 3.89 3.55 -4.18
C GLY A 42 3.10 3.31 -2.91
N THR A 43 3.84 3.31 -1.81
CA THR A 43 3.34 3.19 -0.46
C THR A 43 4.02 4.23 0.41
N LEU A 44 3.25 5.04 1.11
CA LEU A 44 3.73 5.85 2.22
C LEU A 44 3.09 5.29 3.50
N ALA A 45 3.89 4.91 4.47
CA ALA A 45 3.41 4.40 5.74
C ALA A 45 4.10 5.07 6.92
N ALA A 46 3.36 5.20 8.00
CA ALA A 46 3.80 5.67 9.30
C ALA A 46 3.30 4.71 10.37
N GLU A 47 4.19 4.27 11.25
CA GLU A 47 3.85 3.48 12.42
C GLU A 47 4.28 4.21 13.68
N TYR A 48 3.34 4.53 14.56
CA TYR A 48 3.59 5.18 15.84
C TYR A 48 3.43 4.20 16.99
N GLY A 49 4.53 3.94 17.71
CA GLY A 49 4.56 3.16 18.94
C GLY A 49 3.93 3.94 20.09
N PHE A 50 2.67 3.63 20.41
CA PHE A 50 1.96 4.23 21.53
C PHE A 50 2.43 3.64 22.87
N ARG A 51 2.76 2.34 22.89
CA ARG A 51 3.36 1.59 24.00
C ARG A 51 4.35 0.56 23.46
N GLU A 52 5.11 -0.08 24.34
CA GLU A 52 6.05 -1.14 23.97
C GLU A 52 5.38 -2.33 23.24
N ASP A 53 4.08 -2.54 23.46
CA ASP A 53 3.29 -3.61 22.88
C ASP A 53 2.26 -3.15 21.85
N LEU A 54 2.05 -1.83 21.69
CA LEU A 54 0.94 -1.28 20.92
C LEU A 54 1.41 -0.20 19.96
N SER A 55 1.15 -0.38 18.66
CA SER A 55 1.40 0.64 17.65
C SER A 55 0.18 0.93 16.78
N LEU A 56 0.09 2.17 16.34
CA LEU A 56 -0.88 2.64 15.35
C LEU A 56 -0.20 2.69 13.99
N LEU A 57 -0.87 2.18 12.98
CA LEU A 57 -0.43 2.16 11.59
C LEU A 57 -1.29 3.11 10.77
N LEU A 58 -0.66 3.93 9.94
CA LEU A 58 -1.30 4.64 8.85
C LEU A 58 -0.50 4.36 7.58
N GLN A 59 -1.16 4.01 6.50
CA GLN A 59 -0.53 3.70 5.23
C GLN A 59 -1.42 4.21 4.10
N VAL A 60 -0.81 4.80 3.09
CA VAL A 60 -1.46 5.19 1.84
C VAL A 60 -0.77 4.44 0.73
N ASN A 61 -1.54 3.72 -0.06
CA ASN A 61 -1.09 3.06 -1.28
C ASN A 61 -1.65 3.81 -2.48
N GLY A 62 -0.89 3.85 -3.57
CA GLY A 62 -1.36 4.39 -4.82
C GLY A 62 -0.74 3.66 -6.00
N ASN A 63 -1.51 3.53 -7.07
CA ASN A 63 -1.08 2.92 -8.32
C ASN A 63 -1.74 3.58 -9.52
N SER A 64 -0.97 3.82 -10.57
CA SER A 64 -1.52 4.23 -11.86
C SER A 64 -2.29 3.08 -12.51
N SER A 65 -3.33 3.39 -13.28
CA SER A 65 -4.01 2.38 -14.10
C SER A 65 -3.10 1.82 -15.19
N PRO A 66 -3.15 0.50 -15.46
CA PRO A 66 -2.54 -0.09 -16.64
C PRO A 66 -3.32 0.20 -17.93
N PHE A 67 -4.54 0.73 -17.84
CA PHE A 67 -5.43 0.90 -18.99
C PHE A 67 -5.33 2.30 -19.61
N SER A 68 -5.70 2.35 -20.89
CA SER A 68 -5.82 3.57 -21.69
C SER A 68 -6.91 3.34 -22.74
N THR A 69 -8.12 3.15 -22.25
CA THR A 69 -9.32 2.77 -22.98
C THR A 69 -10.17 3.95 -23.42
N GLY A 70 -9.86 5.16 -22.94
CA GLY A 70 -10.66 6.38 -23.13
C GLY A 70 -11.84 6.49 -22.16
N MET A 71 -11.94 5.58 -21.19
CA MET A 71 -12.96 5.59 -20.14
C MET A 71 -12.32 5.97 -18.81
N ASP A 72 -12.72 7.10 -18.23
CA ASP A 72 -12.12 7.63 -16.99
C ASP A 72 -12.12 6.61 -15.84
N LEU A 73 -13.17 5.79 -15.73
CA LEU A 73 -13.28 4.74 -14.71
C LEU A 73 -12.18 3.67 -14.83
N LEU A 74 -11.80 3.29 -16.06
CA LEU A 74 -10.79 2.27 -16.29
C LEU A 74 -9.39 2.86 -16.33
N ASP A 75 -9.26 4.10 -16.79
CA ASP A 75 -7.98 4.77 -17.01
C ASP A 75 -7.46 5.51 -15.75
N GLY A 76 -8.34 5.67 -14.76
CA GLY A 76 -8.06 6.26 -13.46
C GLY A 76 -7.18 5.38 -12.57
N GLY A 77 -6.17 5.97 -11.94
CA GLY A 77 -5.38 5.27 -10.93
C GLY A 77 -6.21 4.97 -9.67
N ALA A 78 -5.72 4.04 -8.86
CA ALA A 78 -6.31 3.73 -7.57
C ALA A 78 -5.45 4.26 -6.43
N ALA A 79 -6.08 4.69 -5.36
CA ALA A 79 -5.41 5.01 -4.11
C ALA A 79 -6.25 4.57 -2.93
N GLU A 80 -5.60 4.02 -1.91
CA GLU A 80 -6.24 3.47 -0.73
C GLU A 80 -5.55 3.97 0.52
N ILE A 81 -6.32 4.24 1.57
CA ILE A 81 -5.81 4.54 2.91
C ILE A 81 -6.09 3.35 3.82
N ILE A 82 -5.07 2.95 4.56
CA ILE A 82 -5.12 1.89 5.55
C ILE A 82 -4.78 2.52 6.88
N TRP A 83 -5.66 2.40 7.85
CA TRP A 83 -5.32 2.65 9.25
C TRP A 83 -5.53 1.40 10.06
N GLY A 84 -4.68 1.20 11.05
CA GLY A 84 -4.71 -0.02 11.82
C GLY A 84 -4.00 0.08 13.16
N LEU A 85 -4.07 -1.02 13.88
CA LEU A 85 -3.49 -1.20 15.19
C LEU A 85 -2.76 -2.54 15.19
N LYS A 86 -1.50 -2.52 15.62
CA LYS A 86 -0.71 -3.71 15.88
C LYS A 86 -0.56 -3.87 17.39
N TRP A 87 -0.86 -5.05 17.88
CA TRP A 87 -0.78 -5.38 19.29
C TRP A 87 0.02 -6.65 19.51
N LYS A 88 1.15 -6.51 20.21
CA LYS A 88 1.98 -7.62 20.67
C LYS A 88 1.38 -8.22 21.94
N VAL A 89 0.47 -9.17 21.76
CA VAL A 89 -0.23 -9.86 22.87
C VAL A 89 0.70 -10.81 23.62
N TRP A 90 1.63 -11.46 22.91
CA TRP A 90 2.62 -12.36 23.50
C TRP A 90 4.01 -12.07 22.96
N LYS A 91 5.05 -12.58 23.62
CA LYS A 91 6.45 -12.42 23.17
C LYS A 91 6.66 -12.81 21.71
N LYS A 92 5.85 -13.75 21.19
CA LYS A 92 5.94 -14.28 19.82
C LYS A 92 4.73 -13.99 18.94
N ALA A 93 3.69 -13.30 19.42
CA ALA A 93 2.49 -13.09 18.62
C ALA A 93 2.10 -11.62 18.54
N ILE A 94 1.76 -11.19 17.32
CA ILE A 94 1.32 -9.85 17.01
C ILE A 94 -0.04 -9.96 16.31
N LEU A 95 -1.07 -9.37 16.92
CA LEU A 95 -2.37 -9.16 16.30
C LEU A 95 -2.33 -7.86 15.50
N THR A 96 -2.95 -7.86 14.33
CA THR A 96 -3.14 -6.67 13.50
C THR A 96 -4.61 -6.52 13.19
N PHE A 97 -5.15 -5.33 13.42
CA PHE A 97 -6.48 -4.92 12.99
C PHE A 97 -6.32 -3.74 12.05
N GLY A 98 -7.01 -3.72 10.93
CA GLY A 98 -6.91 -2.67 9.95
C GLY A 98 -8.23 -2.41 9.26
N VAL A 99 -8.42 -1.18 8.83
CA VAL A 99 -9.49 -0.76 7.93
C VAL A 99 -8.81 -0.14 6.73
N THR A 100 -9.25 -0.54 5.55
CA THR A 100 -8.81 0.03 4.27
C THR A 100 -10.00 0.74 3.64
N GLU A 101 -9.81 1.96 3.21
CA GLU A 101 -10.82 2.74 2.47
C GLU A 101 -10.23 3.14 1.12
N GLU A 102 -11.04 3.04 0.08
CA GLU A 102 -10.67 3.55 -1.24
C GLU A 102 -10.79 5.09 -1.24
N LEU A 103 -9.72 5.78 -1.63
CA LEU A 103 -9.70 7.22 -1.79
C LEU A 103 -10.02 7.65 -3.22
N VAL A 104 -9.54 6.88 -4.20
CA VAL A 104 -9.65 7.15 -5.64
C VAL A 104 -9.69 5.81 -6.37
N GLY A 105 -10.53 5.67 -7.39
CA GLY A 105 -10.51 4.54 -8.33
C GLY A 105 -11.87 3.95 -8.63
N GLU A 106 -12.77 3.84 -7.65
CA GLU A 106 -13.97 2.99 -7.73
C GLU A 106 -13.64 1.56 -8.20
N THR A 107 -12.44 1.09 -7.86
CA THR A 107 -11.84 -0.16 -8.32
C THR A 107 -11.80 -1.25 -7.25
N SER A 108 -11.99 -0.89 -5.99
CA SER A 108 -11.98 -1.82 -4.85
C SER A 108 -13.24 -1.68 -3.99
N ALA A 109 -13.27 -2.39 -2.86
CA ALA A 109 -14.39 -2.29 -1.93
C ALA A 109 -14.31 -0.98 -1.16
N ASP A 110 -15.43 -0.25 -1.04
CA ASP A 110 -15.51 1.04 -0.34
C ASP A 110 -14.78 1.02 1.02
N VAL A 111 -14.98 -0.06 1.77
CA VAL A 111 -14.33 -0.33 3.05
C VAL A 111 -13.99 -1.81 3.17
N THR A 112 -12.73 -2.12 3.51
CA THR A 112 -12.27 -3.48 3.83
C THR A 112 -11.77 -3.56 5.27
N LEU A 113 -12.29 -4.53 6.03
CA LEU A 113 -11.81 -4.84 7.37
C LEU A 113 -10.81 -5.98 7.32
N THR A 114 -9.61 -5.75 7.85
CA THR A 114 -8.53 -6.74 7.91
C THR A 114 -8.23 -7.11 9.35
N THR A 115 -8.12 -8.41 9.61
CA THR A 115 -7.57 -8.93 10.87
C THR A 115 -6.49 -9.95 10.56
N GLY A 116 -5.40 -9.93 11.30
CA GLY A 116 -4.26 -10.81 11.07
C GLY A 116 -3.56 -11.18 12.37
N ILE A 117 -2.95 -12.36 12.37
CA ILE A 117 -2.06 -12.81 13.43
C ILE A 117 -0.72 -13.22 12.81
N ARG A 118 0.37 -12.67 13.35
CA ARG A 118 1.73 -13.06 12.98
C ARG A 118 2.40 -13.74 14.17
N PHE A 119 2.99 -14.90 13.93
CA PHE A 119 3.86 -15.59 14.89
C PHE A 119 5.33 -15.41 14.49
N ASN A 120 6.14 -14.90 15.41
CA ASN A 120 7.60 -14.81 15.27
C ASN A 120 8.21 -16.03 15.99
N PHE A 121 8.58 -17.06 15.23
CA PHE A 121 9.18 -18.27 15.76
C PHE A 121 10.66 -18.11 16.04
#